data_AF-A0A087UJG8-F1
#
_entry.id   AF-A0A087UJG8-F1
#
_cell.length_a   1.000
_cell.length_b   1.000
_cell.length_c   1.000
_cell.angle_alpha   90.00
_cell.angle_beta   90.00
_cell.angle_gamma   90.00
#
_symmetry.space_group_name_H-M   'P 1'
#
loop_
_entity.id
_entity.type
_entity.pdbx_description
1 polymer ?
#
loop_
_entity_poly.entity_id
_entity_poly.type
_entity_poly.pdbx_seq_one_letter_code
_entity_poly.pdbx_strand_id
1 'polypeptide(L)' 'MFGRSKQKGKSNKSNNQCVTNWSIAFENVLEDPAGLKIFTEFLKREFSVENIMFWMSCKKYSTLTDKIQRTGRSRLA' A
#
# COMPACT_ATOMS: atom_id res chain seq x y z
N MET A 1 44.20 -21.22 7.40
CA MET A 1 43.86 -19.79 7.61
C MET A 1 43.97 -19.13 6.25
N PHE A 2 43.00 -18.45 5.64
CA PHE A 2 41.88 -17.65 6.12
C PHE A 2 40.69 -17.80 5.16
N GLY A 3 39.49 -18.05 5.71
CA GLY A 3 38.24 -18.08 4.95
C GLY A 3 37.84 -16.66 4.54
N ARG A 4 37.64 -16.44 3.25
CA ARG A 4 37.26 -15.14 2.69
C ARG A 4 35.73 -15.07 2.61
N SER A 5 35.11 -14.60 3.69
CA SER A 5 33.67 -14.31 3.75
C SER A 5 33.29 -13.25 2.72
N LYS A 6 32.52 -13.61 1.68
CA LYS A 6 31.88 -12.62 0.82
C LYS A 6 30.67 -12.03 1.54
N GLN A 7 30.83 -10.81 2.03
CA GLN A 7 29.74 -9.92 2.44
C GLN A 7 28.73 -9.79 1.30
N LYS A 8 27.48 -10.23 1.56
CA LYS A 8 26.32 -9.90 0.73
C LYS A 8 26.04 -8.40 0.95
N GLY A 9 26.55 -7.56 0.05
CA GLY A 9 26.18 -6.15 0.01
C GLY A 9 24.66 -6.05 -0.20
N LYS A 10 23.94 -5.62 0.83
CA LYS A 10 22.57 -5.13 0.68
C LYS A 10 22.67 -3.86 -0.16
N SER A 11 22.35 -3.95 -1.45
CA SER A 11 22.18 -2.77 -2.27
C SER A 11 21.02 -1.97 -1.69
N ASN A 12 21.29 -0.76 -1.23
CA ASN A 12 20.26 0.24 -0.99
C ASN A 12 19.62 0.58 -2.34
N LYS A 13 18.62 -0.21 -2.71
CA LYS A 13 17.71 0.03 -3.83
C LYS A 13 16.70 1.10 -3.39
N SER A 14 17.20 2.23 -2.91
CA SER A 14 16.44 3.22 -2.15
C SER A 14 15.93 4.32 -3.07
N ASN A 15 14.60 4.40 -3.17
CA ASN A 15 13.78 5.56 -3.53
C ASN A 15 13.43 5.77 -5.02
N ASN A 16 14.35 5.59 -5.98
CA ASN A 16 14.03 5.92 -7.39
C ASN A 16 13.20 4.88 -8.14
N GLN A 17 13.22 3.61 -7.72
CA GLN A 17 12.44 2.55 -8.39
C GLN A 17 10.97 2.49 -7.95
N CYS A 18 10.62 3.12 -6.83
CA CYS A 18 9.23 3.16 -6.35
C CYS A 18 8.36 4.01 -7.28
N VAL A 19 8.76 5.25 -7.55
CA VAL A 19 7.96 6.21 -8.32
C VAL A 19 7.83 5.80 -9.80
N THR A 20 8.90 5.27 -10.41
CA THR A 20 8.82 4.79 -11.81
C THR A 20 7.88 3.61 -11.97
N ASN A 21 7.64 2.82 -10.92
CA ASN A 21 6.71 1.70 -10.97
C ASN A 21 5.24 2.15 -10.92
N TRP A 22 4.96 3.34 -10.40
CA TRP A 22 3.59 3.86 -10.30
C TRP A 22 2.91 4.03 -11.65
N SER A 23 3.67 4.35 -12.70
CA SER A 23 3.13 4.50 -14.06
C SER A 23 2.84 3.18 -14.77
N ILE A 24 3.33 2.05 -14.24
CA ILE A 24 3.14 0.72 -14.85
C ILE A 24 1.75 0.18 -14.53
N ALA A 25 1.32 0.31 -13.27
CA ALA A 25 0.05 -0.19 -12.79
C ALA A 25 -0.43 0.65 -11.61
N PHE A 26 -1.73 0.91 -11.54
CA PHE A 26 -2.32 1.71 -10.47
C PHE A 26 -2.18 1.03 -9.10
N GLU A 27 -2.20 -0.29 -9.06
CA GLU A 27 -1.95 -1.09 -7.86
C GLU A 27 -0.60 -0.76 -7.23
N ASN A 28 0.42 -0.44 -8.03
CA ASN A 28 1.73 -0.05 -7.51
C ASN A 28 1.68 1.26 -6.73
N VAL A 29 0.77 2.18 -7.07
CA VAL A 29 0.51 3.40 -6.29
C VAL A 29 -0.15 3.04 -4.97
N LEU A 30 -1.10 2.10 -4.99
CA LEU A 30 -1.89 1.71 -3.83
C LEU A 30 -1.13 0.83 -2.82
N GLU A 31 -0.13 0.07 -3.29
CA GLU A 31 0.72 -0.79 -2.46
C GLU A 31 1.92 -0.05 -1.86
N ASP A 32 2.29 1.10 -2.43
CA ASP A 32 3.34 1.98 -1.91
C ASP A 32 2.77 3.00 -0.90
N PRO A 33 3.24 3.02 0.37
CA PRO A 33 2.80 4.02 1.35
C PRO A 33 2.96 5.49 0.89
N ALA A 34 3.99 5.80 0.11
CA ALA A 34 4.19 7.14 -0.44
C ALA A 34 3.20 7.44 -1.57
N GLY A 35 2.96 6.47 -2.46
CA GLY A 35 1.97 6.55 -3.52
C GLY A 35 0.57 6.76 -2.97
N LEU A 36 0.19 5.97 -1.96
CA LEU A 36 -1.09 6.06 -1.29
C LEU A 36 -1.30 7.44 -0.65
N LYS A 37 -0.27 7.99 0.01
CA LYS A 37 -0.33 9.33 0.62
C LYS A 37 -0.52 10.42 -0.45
N ILE A 38 0.27 10.40 -1.52
CA ILE A 38 0.19 11.40 -2.59
C ILE A 38 -1.16 11.33 -3.30
N PHE A 39 -1.62 10.13 -3.62
CA PHE A 39 -2.91 9.92 -4.27
C PHE A 39 -4.08 10.36 -3.38
N THR A 40 -3.99 10.16 -2.06
CA THR A 40 -4.98 10.68 -1.11
C THR A 40 -5.05 12.21 -1.13
N GLU A 41 -3.91 12.91 -1.15
CA GLU A 41 -3.89 14.37 -1.26
C GLU A 41 -4.41 14.86 -2.62
N PHE A 42 -4.13 14.11 -3.70
CA PHE A 42 -4.69 14.38 -5.02
C PHE A 42 -6.22 14.33 -5.00
N LEU A 43 -6.81 13.26 -4.47
CA LEU A 43 -8.27 13.12 -4.39
C LEU A 43 -8.94 14.13 -3.44
N LYS A 44 -8.25 14.57 -2.38
CA LYS A 44 -8.76 15.68 -1.54
C LYS A 44 -8.94 16.96 -2.33
N ARG A 45 -8.01 17.26 -3.25
CA ARG A 45 -8.08 18.45 -4.12
C ARG A 45 -9.19 18.34 -5.16
N GLU A 46 -9.55 17.11 -5.54
CA GLU A 46 -10.65 16.82 -6.47
C GLU A 46 -11.98 16.53 -5.76
N PHE A 47 -12.07 16.75 -4.44
CA PHE A 47 -13.27 16.48 -3.64
C PHE A 47 -13.79 15.03 -3.77
N SER A 48 -12.88 14.06 -3.96
CA SER A 48 -13.18 12.65 -4.25
C SER A 48 -12.42 11.68 -3.32
N VAL A 49 -12.01 12.17 -2.15
CA VAL A 49 -11.21 11.42 -1.16
C VAL A 49 -11.94 10.20 -0.59
N GLU A 50 -13.26 10.22 -0.59
CA GLU A 50 -14.11 9.12 -0.16
C GLU A 50 -13.85 7.83 -0.96
N ASN A 51 -13.43 7.94 -2.23
CA ASN A 51 -13.09 6.78 -3.06
C ASN A 51 -11.92 5.97 -2.50
N ILE A 52 -10.82 6.65 -2.11
CA ILE A 52 -9.66 5.96 -1.54
C ILE A 52 -9.93 5.50 -0.11
N MET A 53 -10.71 6.25 0.66
CA MET A 53 -11.15 5.83 2.00
C MET A 53 -11.99 4.56 1.96
N PHE A 54 -12.91 4.46 0.98
CA PHE A 54 -13.71 3.27 0.76
C PHE A 54 -12.83 2.07 0.38
N TRP A 55 -11.90 2.25 -0.56
CA TRP A 55 -10.97 1.19 -0.95
C TRP A 55 -10.13 0.67 0.24
N MET A 56 -9.58 1.56 1.07
CA MET A 56 -8.81 1.17 2.26
C MET A 56 -9.67 0.42 3.27
N SER A 57 -10.92 0.86 3.46
CA SER A 57 -11.88 0.20 4.33
C SER A 57 -12.20 -1.22 3.84
N CYS A 58 -12.37 -1.40 2.54
CA CYS A 58 -12.56 -2.70 1.89
C CYS A 58 -11.33 -3.62 2.04
N LYS A 59 -10.11 -3.10 1.89
CA LYS A 59 -8.86 -3.85 2.17
C LYS A 59 -8.81 -4.30 3.63
N LYS A 60 -9.11 -3.42 4.58
CA LYS A 60 -9.14 -3.77 6.00
C LYS A 60 -10.20 -4.85 6.26
N TYR A 61 -11.38 -4.70 5.68
CA TYR A 61 -12.46 -5.67 5.82
C TYR A 61 -12.11 -7.03 5.22
N SER A 62 -11.42 -7.07 4.07
CA SER A 62 -11.02 -8.33 3.43
C SER A 62 -10.01 -9.13 4.24
N THR A 63 -9.13 -8.44 4.98
CA THR A 63 -8.15 -9.06 5.90
C THR A 63 -8.75 -9.62 7.18
N LEU A 64 -10.01 -9.32 7.51
CA LEU A 64 -10.69 -9.93 8.64
C LEU A 64 -10.97 -11.41 8.30
N THR A 65 -10.25 -12.31 8.97
CA THR A 65 -10.36 -13.77 8.82
C THR A 65 -11.52 -14.38 9.60
N ASP A 66 -12.02 -13.65 10.61
CA ASP A 66 -13.13 -14.08 11.45
C ASP A 66 -14.49 -13.72 10.82
N LYS A 67 -15.28 -14.75 10.48
CA LYS A 67 -16.60 -14.60 9.85
C LYS A 67 -17.58 -13.80 10.72
N ILE A 68 -17.47 -13.90 12.05
CA ILE A 68 -18.39 -13.21 12.98
C ILE A 68 -18.10 -11.69 12.97
N GLN A 69 -16.82 -11.31 12.92
CA GLN A 69 -16.41 -9.90 12.87
C GLN A 69 -16.77 -9.24 11.54
N ARG A 70 -16.71 -10.00 10.43
CA ARG A 70 -17.15 -9.54 9.10
C ARG A 70 -18.64 -9.18 9.09
N THR A 71 -19.51 -10.09 9.55
CA THR A 71 -20.96 -9.82 9.57
C THR A 71 -21.34 -8.72 10.57
N GLY A 72 -20.61 -8.56 11.67
CA GLY A 72 -20.82 -7.46 12.61
C GLY A 72 -20.52 -6.08 12.01
N ARG A 73 -19.39 -5.94 11.31
CA ARG A 73 -18.97 -4.65 10.73
C ARG A 73 -19.76 -4.23 9.49
N SER A 74 -20.18 -5.17 8.62
CA SER A 74 -21.03 -4.84 7.46
C SER A 74 -22.44 -4.39 7.82
N ARG A 75 -22.92 -4.66 9.04
CA ARG A 75 -24.25 -4.24 9.52
C ARG A 75 -24.26 -2.87 10.21
N LEU A 76 -23.09 -2.29 10.47
CA LEU A 76 -22.92 -1.02 11.18
C LEU A 76 -22.41 0.11 10.28
N ALA A 77 -22.23 -0.16 8.98
CA ALA A 77 -21.81 0.80 7.96
C ALA A 77 -23.01 1.25 7.11
#